data_AF-A0A7C3LRI7-F1
#
_entry.id   AF-A0A7C3LRI7-F1
#
_cell.length_a   1.000
_cell.length_b   1.000
_cell.length_c   1.000
_cell.angle_alpha   90.00
_cell.angle_beta   90.00
_cell.angle_gamma   90.00
#
_symmetry.space_group_name_H-M   'P 1'
#
loop_
_entity.id
_entity.type
_entity.pdbx_description
1 polymer ?
#
loop_
_entity_poly.entity_id
_entity_poly.type
_entity_poly.pdbx_seq_one_letter_code
_entity_poly.pdbx_strand_id
1 'polypeptide(L)'
;MFKEVLRWSIPAEPVYMYCEGIDKPVAVVKACAGVLGGGNSVCWLYVSYGNSVKSIKSLAEIAESLKECEEAHRGLRSVVEKQYENLSEKIKLEVTGKVKQSLIQEILRDYLRYLEETAKAGLRKGDILVKPVSGGEVRVSISPLVFIVPTESVEKEVAKGVEEVISVGDVTEEKLEVEAEGREILEKTLSDKYELMYVGDTKAPFDYVARDRVKGETIFIELKTLRKLTYLVFTENEKEFADRISTKYKYWVYVVDLMNKQVRGYLNPFVTSKLKLAVSAKGIIVGSKRYYVYEEVNHGDEEKPFP
;
A
#
# COMPACT_ATOMS: atom_id res chain seq x y z
N MET A 1 -11.46 -7.90 35.01
CA MET A 1 -11.57 -6.63 34.25
C MET A 1 -10.96 -6.85 32.85
N PHE A 2 -11.64 -7.64 32.00
CA PHE A 2 -11.18 -8.01 30.64
C PHE A 2 -12.43 -8.19 29.75
N LYS A 3 -13.21 -7.13 29.55
CA LYS A 3 -14.44 -7.18 28.74
C LYS A 3 -14.54 -6.13 27.63
N GLU A 4 -13.45 -5.42 27.31
CA GLU A 4 -13.47 -4.36 26.29
C GLU A 4 -12.29 -4.42 25.31
N VAL A 5 -12.00 -5.59 24.72
CA VAL A 5 -11.00 -5.69 23.62
C VAL A 5 -11.63 -6.18 22.30
N LEU A 6 -12.94 -6.41 22.23
CA LEU A 6 -13.59 -7.00 21.04
C LEU A 6 -14.64 -6.07 20.43
N ARG A 7 -14.20 -4.92 19.90
CA ARG A 7 -14.93 -4.17 18.86
C ARG A 7 -14.00 -3.56 17.81
N TRP A 8 -12.83 -4.16 17.61
CA TRP A 8 -12.00 -3.83 16.45
C TRP A 8 -12.40 -4.79 15.35
N SER A 9 -13.12 -4.29 14.35
CA SER A 9 -13.39 -5.04 13.13
C SER A 9 -12.07 -5.36 12.46
N ILE A 10 -11.83 -6.64 12.19
CA ILE A 10 -10.71 -7.06 11.33
C ILE A 10 -10.87 -6.31 10.00
N PRO A 11 -9.82 -5.64 9.49
CA PRO A 11 -9.88 -4.93 8.22
C PRO A 11 -10.46 -5.82 7.11
N ALA A 12 -11.32 -5.26 6.27
CA ALA A 12 -11.89 -5.97 5.12
C ALA A 12 -10.82 -6.25 4.04
N GLU A 13 -9.82 -5.39 3.97
CA GLU A 13 -8.64 -5.51 3.10
C GLU A 13 -7.35 -5.45 3.91
N PRO A 14 -6.24 -6.03 3.40
CA PRO A 14 -4.94 -5.89 4.03
C PRO A 14 -4.52 -4.43 4.12
N VAL A 15 -4.02 -4.02 5.29
CA VAL A 15 -3.42 -2.69 5.47
C VAL A 15 -1.93 -2.79 5.15
N TYR A 16 -1.47 -1.96 4.22
CA TYR A 16 -0.06 -1.86 3.84
C TYR A 16 0.53 -0.61 4.46
N MET A 17 1.64 -0.75 5.18
CA MET A 17 2.27 0.33 5.92
C MET A 17 3.77 0.33 5.73
N TYR A 18 4.38 1.48 5.99
CA TYR A 18 5.83 1.61 6.13
C TYR A 18 6.14 2.40 7.39
N CYS A 19 7.14 1.94 8.14
CA CYS A 19 7.51 2.55 9.42
C CYS A 19 9.02 2.59 9.58
N GLU A 20 9.50 3.56 10.35
CA GLU A 20 10.85 3.56 10.88
C GLU A 20 10.96 2.60 12.09
N GLY A 21 12.21 2.26 12.44
CA GLY A 21 12.51 1.48 13.66
C GLY A 21 12.41 -0.05 13.51
N ILE A 22 12.15 -0.55 12.30
CA ILE A 22 12.27 -1.97 11.94
C ILE A 22 13.28 -2.15 10.81
N ASP A 23 14.01 -3.27 10.82
CA ASP A 23 15.00 -3.63 9.79
C ASP A 23 14.47 -4.69 8.80
N LYS A 24 13.33 -5.28 9.11
CA LYS A 24 12.72 -6.38 8.34
C LYS A 24 11.21 -6.22 8.26
N PRO A 25 10.57 -6.73 7.19
CA PRO A 25 9.12 -6.70 7.08
C PRO A 25 8.41 -7.48 8.20
N VAL A 26 7.28 -6.92 8.63
CA VAL A 26 6.34 -7.50 9.59
C VAL A 26 5.06 -7.86 8.86
N ALA A 27 4.57 -9.08 9.01
CA ALA A 27 3.25 -9.47 8.50
C ALA A 27 2.38 -10.00 9.63
N VAL A 28 1.24 -9.37 9.88
CA VAL A 28 0.19 -9.91 10.74
C VAL A 28 -0.78 -10.68 9.84
N VAL A 29 -0.93 -11.98 10.11
CA VAL A 29 -1.76 -12.85 9.30
C VAL A 29 -2.79 -13.58 10.15
N LYS A 30 -3.99 -13.74 9.59
CA LYS A 30 -5.02 -14.63 10.09
C LYS A 30 -4.89 -15.96 9.37
N ALA A 31 -4.72 -17.04 10.13
CA ALA A 31 -4.66 -18.39 9.59
C ALA A 31 -5.82 -19.22 10.17
N CYS A 32 -6.66 -19.77 9.30
CA CYS A 32 -7.79 -20.59 9.69
C CYS A 32 -7.61 -22.01 9.19
N ALA A 33 -7.91 -22.99 10.04
CA ALA A 33 -7.95 -24.39 9.67
C ALA A 33 -9.37 -24.92 9.76
N GLY A 34 -9.76 -25.72 8.78
CA GLY A 34 -11.05 -26.39 8.74
C GLY A 34 -11.01 -27.65 7.89
N VAL A 35 -12.05 -28.46 8.02
CA VAL A 35 -12.26 -29.66 7.21
C VAL A 35 -13.09 -29.29 5.98
N LEU A 36 -12.76 -29.90 4.84
CA LEU A 36 -13.53 -29.76 3.60
C LEU A 36 -15.03 -30.07 3.83
N GLY A 37 -15.90 -29.12 3.50
CA GLY A 37 -17.36 -29.27 3.64
C GLY A 37 -17.93 -29.06 5.05
N GLY A 38 -17.09 -28.73 6.03
CA GLY A 38 -17.50 -28.38 7.40
C GLY A 38 -17.65 -26.88 7.62
N GLY A 39 -18.68 -26.46 8.35
CA GLY A 39 -18.94 -25.04 8.68
C GLY A 39 -18.07 -24.45 9.81
N ASN A 40 -17.32 -25.28 10.54
CA ASN A 40 -16.50 -24.83 11.67
C ASN A 40 -15.02 -24.74 11.26
N SER A 41 -14.44 -23.54 11.40
CA SER A 41 -13.01 -23.29 11.25
C SER A 41 -12.45 -22.67 12.52
N VAL A 42 -11.25 -23.07 12.90
CA VAL A 42 -10.51 -22.48 14.02
C VAL A 42 -9.45 -21.57 13.44
N CYS A 43 -9.37 -20.33 13.94
CA CYS A 43 -8.46 -19.33 13.43
C CYS A 43 -7.48 -18.84 14.50
N TRP A 44 -6.25 -18.58 14.08
CA TRP A 44 -5.20 -18.00 14.89
C TRP A 44 -4.62 -16.76 14.21
N LEU A 45 -4.02 -15.90 15.02
CA LEU A 45 -3.25 -14.76 14.55
C LEU A 45 -1.76 -15.05 14.74
N TYR A 46 -0.99 -14.79 13.70
CA TYR A 46 0.46 -14.94 13.69
C TYR A 46 1.12 -13.67 13.23
N VAL A 47 2.34 -13.45 13.70
CA VAL A 47 3.19 -12.35 13.27
C VAL A 47 4.42 -12.94 12.62
N SER A 48 4.66 -12.66 11.35
CA SER A 48 5.95 -12.92 10.70
C SER A 48 6.84 -11.71 10.88
N TYR A 49 8.07 -11.90 11.38
CA TYR A 49 9.12 -10.90 11.39
C TYR A 49 10.35 -11.44 10.69
N GLY A 50 10.71 -10.88 9.53
CA GLY A 50 11.94 -11.25 8.84
C GLY A 50 12.08 -12.73 8.50
N ASN A 51 10.99 -13.39 8.09
CA ASN A 51 10.89 -14.84 7.83
C ASN A 51 10.97 -15.69 9.11
N SER A 52 10.39 -15.20 10.20
CA SER A 52 10.16 -16.03 11.39
C SER A 52 8.76 -15.80 11.90
N VAL A 53 7.95 -16.86 11.91
CA VAL A 53 6.60 -16.82 12.50
C VAL A 53 6.68 -16.87 14.02
N LYS A 54 6.25 -15.78 14.64
CA LYS A 54 6.13 -15.57 16.09
C LYS A 54 4.67 -15.61 16.54
N SER A 55 4.50 -15.79 17.86
CA SER A 55 3.21 -15.60 18.52
C SER A 55 2.77 -14.14 18.46
N ILE A 56 1.46 -13.89 18.41
CA ILE A 56 0.86 -12.55 18.46
C ILE A 56 1.30 -11.72 19.67
N LYS A 57 1.73 -12.36 20.77
CA LYS A 57 2.28 -11.65 21.94
C LYS A 57 3.51 -10.80 21.61
N SER A 58 4.30 -11.23 20.63
CA SER A 58 5.48 -10.50 20.15
C SER A 58 5.13 -9.26 19.35
N LEU A 59 3.83 -9.04 19.02
CA LEU A 59 3.39 -7.83 18.34
C LEU A 59 3.60 -6.59 19.20
N ALA A 60 3.45 -6.69 20.53
CA ALA A 60 3.67 -5.54 21.42
C ALA A 60 5.12 -5.05 21.36
N GLU A 61 6.09 -5.98 21.45
CA GLU A 61 7.52 -5.67 21.34
C GLU A 61 7.87 -5.05 19.98
N ILE A 62 7.29 -5.57 18.89
CA ILE A 62 7.47 -5.00 17.55
C ILE A 62 6.83 -3.61 17.48
N ALA A 63 5.61 -3.44 18.01
CA ALA A 63 4.90 -2.17 17.98
C ALA A 63 5.63 -1.07 18.77
N GLU A 64 6.33 -1.41 19.85
CA GLU A 64 7.20 -0.49 20.60
C GLU A 64 8.40 0.01 19.79
N SER A 65 8.88 -0.77 18.82
CA SER A 65 10.00 -0.35 17.96
C SER A 65 9.55 0.50 16.77
N LEU A 66 8.27 0.45 16.41
CA LEU A 66 7.72 1.21 15.28
C LEU A 66 7.70 2.72 15.57
N LYS A 67 8.19 3.50 14.61
CA LYS A 67 8.19 4.96 14.64
C LYS A 67 7.70 5.49 13.30
N GLU A 68 7.07 6.67 13.33
CA GLU A 68 6.66 7.41 12.13
C GLU A 68 5.97 6.52 11.08
N CYS A 69 4.98 5.74 11.55
CA CYS A 69 4.26 4.81 10.69
C CYS A 69 3.28 5.53 9.79
N GLU A 70 3.29 5.16 8.52
CA GLU A 70 2.41 5.69 7.50
C GLU A 70 1.72 4.56 6.74
N GLU A 71 0.45 4.76 6.40
CA GLU A 71 -0.29 3.87 5.52
C GLU A 71 0.10 4.15 4.07
N ALA A 72 0.37 3.10 3.30
CA ALA A 72 0.68 3.22 1.89
C ALA A 72 -0.62 3.41 1.09
N HIS A 73 -0.78 4.58 0.47
CA HIS A 73 -1.94 4.90 -0.35
C HIS A 73 -1.70 4.54 -1.81
N ARG A 74 -2.53 5.04 -2.74
CA ARG A 74 -2.56 4.61 -4.15
C ARG A 74 -1.17 4.58 -4.79
N GLY A 75 -0.29 5.53 -4.44
CA GLY A 75 1.04 5.63 -5.03
C GLY A 75 2.07 4.64 -4.50
N LEU A 76 2.12 4.41 -3.18
CA LEU A 76 3.11 3.52 -2.57
C LEU A 76 2.57 2.13 -2.25
N ARG A 77 1.25 1.91 -2.29
CA ARG A 77 0.62 0.62 -1.98
C ARG A 77 1.19 -0.50 -2.84
N SER A 78 1.34 -0.26 -4.15
CA SER A 78 1.94 -1.23 -5.08
C SER A 78 3.40 -1.57 -4.73
N VAL A 79 4.18 -0.60 -4.25
CA VAL A 79 5.57 -0.79 -3.83
C VAL A 79 5.64 -1.69 -2.60
N VAL A 80 4.79 -1.43 -1.60
CA VAL A 80 4.73 -2.21 -0.37
C VAL A 80 4.13 -3.61 -0.63
N GLU A 81 3.09 -3.70 -1.45
CA GLU A 81 2.43 -4.96 -1.83
C GLU A 81 3.38 -5.90 -2.58
N LYS A 82 4.19 -5.39 -3.51
CA LYS A 82 5.23 -6.18 -4.19
C LYS A 82 6.21 -6.82 -3.21
N GLN A 83 6.57 -6.13 -2.12
CA GLN A 83 7.41 -6.73 -1.08
C GLN A 83 6.68 -7.86 -0.33
N TYR A 84 5.39 -7.71 -0.08
CA TYR A 84 4.58 -8.79 0.51
C TYR A 84 4.52 -10.01 -0.42
N GLU A 85 4.23 -9.82 -1.71
CA GLU A 85 4.15 -10.90 -2.69
C GLU A 85 5.42 -11.75 -2.70
N ASN A 86 6.60 -11.11 -2.68
CA ASN A 86 7.90 -11.77 -2.63
C ASN A 86 8.12 -12.63 -1.37
N LEU A 87 7.44 -12.32 -0.26
CA LEU A 87 7.55 -13.04 1.01
C LEU A 87 6.38 -13.98 1.29
N SER A 88 5.28 -13.80 0.56
CA SER A 88 3.98 -14.40 0.87
C SER A 88 4.03 -15.93 0.92
N GLU A 89 4.72 -16.57 -0.03
CA GLU A 89 4.83 -18.03 -0.07
C GLU A 89 5.61 -18.59 1.12
N LYS A 90 6.68 -17.92 1.55
CA LYS A 90 7.45 -18.32 2.74
C LYS A 90 6.60 -18.18 4.00
N ILE A 91 5.90 -17.05 4.14
CA ILE A 91 4.97 -16.81 5.26
C ILE A 91 3.91 -17.91 5.29
N LYS A 92 3.29 -18.23 4.14
CA LYS A 92 2.26 -19.27 4.04
C LYS A 92 2.79 -20.63 4.50
N LEU A 93 3.98 -21.03 4.05
CA LEU A 93 4.58 -22.31 4.41
C LEU A 93 4.85 -22.40 5.92
N GLU A 94 5.49 -21.39 6.51
CA GLU A 94 5.81 -21.39 7.94
C GLU A 94 4.55 -21.36 8.83
N VAL A 95 3.60 -20.49 8.49
CA VAL A 95 2.32 -20.35 9.22
C VAL A 95 1.52 -21.64 9.12
N THR A 96 1.47 -22.27 7.95
CA THR A 96 0.80 -23.58 7.78
C THR A 96 1.41 -24.64 8.69
N GLY A 97 2.74 -24.68 8.79
CA GLY A 97 3.45 -25.58 9.71
C GLY A 97 3.05 -25.35 11.17
N LYS A 98 3.02 -24.09 11.61
CA LYS A 98 2.62 -23.70 12.97
C LYS A 98 1.16 -24.02 13.28
N VAL A 99 0.25 -23.80 12.33
CA VAL A 99 -1.18 -24.13 12.48
C VAL A 99 -1.36 -25.63 12.66
N LYS A 100 -0.73 -26.45 11.80
CA LYS A 100 -0.80 -27.91 11.91
C LYS A 100 -0.24 -28.40 13.24
N GLN A 101 0.90 -27.84 13.69
CA GLN A 101 1.45 -28.16 15.01
C GLN A 101 0.48 -27.81 16.15
N SER A 102 -0.15 -26.63 16.10
CA SER A 102 -1.09 -26.16 17.12
C SER A 102 -2.33 -27.05 17.18
N LEU A 103 -2.90 -27.42 16.03
CA LEU A 103 -4.01 -28.37 15.92
C LEU A 103 -3.67 -29.73 16.54
N ILE A 104 -2.50 -30.28 16.22
CA ILE A 104 -2.07 -31.57 16.78
C ILE A 104 -1.99 -31.48 18.31
N GLN A 105 -1.43 -30.39 18.85
CA GLN A 105 -1.36 -30.18 20.30
C GLN A 105 -2.75 -30.05 20.95
N GLU A 106 -3.69 -29.38 20.29
CA GLU A 106 -5.06 -29.22 20.77
C GLU A 106 -5.80 -30.56 20.77
N ILE A 107 -5.74 -31.31 19.66
CA ILE A 107 -6.34 -32.65 19.55
C ILE A 107 -5.79 -33.60 20.62
N LEU A 108 -4.46 -33.61 20.82
CA LEU A 108 -3.83 -34.44 21.85
C LEU A 108 -4.28 -34.05 23.26
N ARG A 109 -4.40 -32.75 23.54
CA ARG A 109 -4.86 -32.25 24.84
C ARG A 109 -6.32 -32.63 25.09
N ASP A 110 -7.17 -32.48 24.08
CA ASP A 110 -8.58 -32.84 24.18
C ASP A 110 -8.78 -34.34 24.37
N TYR A 111 -7.97 -35.15 23.69
CA TYR A 111 -7.98 -36.59 23.87
C TYR A 111 -7.53 -37.00 25.28
N LEU A 112 -6.46 -36.40 25.82
CA LEU A 112 -6.03 -36.65 27.20
C LEU A 112 -7.10 -36.24 28.22
N ARG A 113 -7.72 -35.07 28.04
CA ARG A 113 -8.84 -34.60 28.88
C ARG A 113 -10.01 -35.59 28.84
N TYR A 114 -10.40 -36.05 27.65
CA TYR A 114 -11.43 -37.06 27.49
C TYR A 114 -11.08 -38.36 28.24
N LEU A 115 -9.83 -38.83 28.14
CA LEU A 115 -9.37 -40.03 28.86
C LEU A 115 -9.40 -39.87 30.38
N GLU A 116 -9.12 -38.66 30.89
CA GLU A 116 -9.21 -38.35 32.33
C GLU A 116 -10.67 -38.30 32.81
N GLU A 117 -11.55 -37.63 32.05
CA GLU A 117 -12.97 -37.50 32.39
C GLU A 117 -13.70 -38.86 32.35
N THR A 118 -13.45 -39.66 31.31
CA THR A 118 -14.00 -41.03 31.21
C THR A 118 -13.48 -41.96 32.30
N ALA A 119 -12.21 -41.80 32.72
CA ALA A 119 -11.66 -42.54 33.86
C ALA A 119 -12.36 -42.15 35.17
N LYS A 120 -12.54 -40.84 35.42
CA LYS A 120 -13.26 -40.33 36.61
C LYS A 120 -14.70 -40.82 36.66
N ALA A 121 -15.36 -40.96 35.52
CA ALA A 121 -16.74 -41.44 35.42
C ALA A 121 -16.88 -42.96 35.52
N GLY A 122 -15.79 -43.73 35.61
CA GLY A 122 -15.82 -45.20 35.61
C GLY A 122 -16.27 -45.80 34.26
N LEU A 123 -16.25 -45.01 33.20
CA LEU A 123 -16.77 -45.37 31.86
C LEU A 123 -15.70 -45.97 30.95
N ARG A 124 -14.57 -46.44 31.50
CA ARG A 124 -13.53 -47.16 30.75
C ARG A 124 -13.97 -48.59 30.40
N LYS A 125 -15.00 -48.72 29.57
CA LYS A 125 -15.35 -49.96 28.87
C LYS A 125 -15.77 -49.61 27.45
N GLY A 126 -14.85 -49.72 26.50
CA GLY A 126 -15.15 -49.66 25.06
C GLY A 126 -13.98 -49.17 24.20
N ASP A 127 -13.74 -49.89 23.11
CA ASP A 127 -12.76 -49.62 22.05
C ASP A 127 -13.13 -48.43 21.15
N ILE A 128 -13.53 -47.29 21.71
CA ILE A 128 -13.74 -46.08 20.92
C ILE A 128 -12.39 -45.39 20.72
N LEU A 129 -11.64 -45.91 19.75
CA LEU A 129 -10.51 -45.22 19.15
C LEU A 129 -11.04 -44.04 18.34
N VAL A 130 -10.96 -42.83 18.91
CA VAL A 130 -11.05 -41.60 18.12
C VAL A 130 -9.94 -41.65 17.09
N LYS A 131 -10.28 -42.01 15.85
CA LYS A 131 -9.32 -41.98 14.74
C LYS A 131 -9.09 -40.51 14.40
N PRO A 132 -7.83 -40.02 14.43
CA PRO A 132 -7.56 -38.66 13.99
C PRO A 132 -8.01 -38.53 12.54
N VAL A 133 -8.70 -37.43 12.24
CA VAL A 133 -8.94 -36.98 10.86
C VAL A 133 -7.57 -36.97 10.17
N SER A 134 -7.46 -37.55 8.98
CA SER A 134 -6.18 -37.61 8.30
C SER A 134 -5.66 -36.18 8.11
N GLY A 135 -4.39 -35.91 8.43
CA GLY A 135 -3.83 -34.55 8.36
C GLY A 135 -3.88 -33.93 6.95
N GLY A 136 -4.22 -34.72 5.91
CA GLY A 136 -4.48 -34.28 4.55
C GLY A 136 -5.87 -33.69 4.31
N GLU A 137 -6.84 -33.91 5.20
CA GLU A 137 -8.21 -33.37 5.09
C GLU A 137 -8.36 -31.96 5.69
N VAL A 138 -7.35 -31.50 6.44
CA VAL A 138 -7.30 -30.15 7.02
C VAL A 138 -6.78 -29.16 5.98
N ARG A 139 -7.63 -28.22 5.57
CA ARG A 139 -7.23 -27.06 4.76
C ARG A 139 -6.89 -25.89 5.66
N VAL A 140 -5.77 -25.24 5.35
CA VAL A 140 -5.36 -23.99 6.02
C VAL A 140 -5.53 -22.85 5.02
N SER A 141 -6.34 -21.85 5.37
CA SER A 141 -6.42 -20.58 4.66
C SER A 141 -5.64 -19.51 5.42
N ILE A 142 -4.92 -18.66 4.70
CA ILE A 142 -4.07 -17.61 5.27
C ILE A 142 -4.42 -16.30 4.58
N SER A 143 -4.76 -15.30 5.38
CA SER A 143 -5.11 -13.96 4.91
C SER A 143 -4.25 -12.93 5.64
N PRO A 144 -3.53 -12.05 4.90
CA PRO A 144 -2.82 -10.94 5.52
C PRO A 144 -3.82 -9.93 6.08
N LEU A 145 -3.51 -9.38 7.24
CA LEU A 145 -4.27 -8.31 7.87
C LEU A 145 -3.52 -6.99 7.80
N VAL A 146 -2.22 -7.04 8.15
CA VAL A 146 -1.32 -5.89 8.15
C VAL A 146 0.02 -6.34 7.61
N PHE A 147 0.60 -5.56 6.72
CA PHE A 147 1.97 -5.74 6.26
C PHE A 147 2.73 -4.43 6.40
N ILE A 148 3.82 -4.47 7.17
CA ILE A 148 4.65 -3.31 7.49
C ILE A 148 6.04 -3.56 6.94
N VAL A 149 6.57 -2.60 6.17
CA VAL A 149 7.95 -2.62 5.68
C VAL A 149 8.79 -1.51 6.31
N PRO A 150 10.12 -1.67 6.39
CA PRO A 150 10.99 -0.57 6.77
C PRO A 150 10.84 0.61 5.80
N THR A 151 10.72 1.83 6.31
CA THR A 151 10.70 3.06 5.48
C THR A 151 11.88 3.09 4.52
N GLU A 152 13.09 2.75 4.99
CA GLU A 152 14.31 2.66 4.17
C GLU A 152 14.16 1.77 2.92
N SER A 153 13.38 0.68 3.02
CA SER A 153 13.13 -0.20 1.89
C SER A 153 12.22 0.45 0.85
N VAL A 154 11.23 1.23 1.29
CA VAL A 154 10.40 2.04 0.38
C VAL A 154 11.24 3.15 -0.25
N GLU A 155 12.08 3.84 0.53
CA GLU A 155 12.93 4.91 -0.01
C GLU A 155 13.86 4.41 -1.12
N LYS A 156 14.46 3.24 -0.94
CA LYS A 156 15.34 2.62 -1.95
C LYS A 156 14.59 2.27 -3.23
N GLU A 157 13.42 1.65 -3.13
CA GLU A 157 12.61 1.30 -4.30
C GLU A 157 12.09 2.53 -5.04
N VAL A 158 11.67 3.56 -4.29
CA VAL A 158 11.25 4.84 -4.87
C VAL A 158 12.43 5.55 -5.52
N ALA A 159 13.59 5.63 -4.86
CA ALA A 159 14.79 6.23 -5.44
C ALA A 159 15.21 5.53 -6.73
N LYS A 160 15.16 4.20 -6.76
CA LYS A 160 15.41 3.42 -7.96
C LYS A 160 14.40 3.70 -9.07
N GLY A 161 13.11 3.77 -8.76
CA GLY A 161 12.09 4.08 -9.77
C GLY A 161 12.20 5.51 -10.31
N VAL A 162 12.54 6.47 -9.46
CA VAL A 162 12.86 7.86 -9.87
C VAL A 162 14.10 7.86 -10.76
N GLU A 163 15.16 7.16 -10.37
CA GLU A 163 16.37 7.00 -11.18
C GLU A 163 16.06 6.33 -12.53
N GLU A 164 15.23 5.28 -12.60
CA GLU A 164 14.84 4.66 -13.86
C GLU A 164 14.05 5.59 -14.79
N VAL A 165 13.30 6.55 -14.24
CA VAL A 165 12.57 7.55 -15.04
C VAL A 165 13.46 8.74 -15.45
N ILE A 166 14.55 9.00 -14.71
CA ILE A 166 15.38 10.20 -14.86
C ILE A 166 16.79 9.92 -15.42
N SER A 167 17.44 8.83 -14.99
CA SER A 167 18.75 8.32 -15.42
C SER A 167 18.70 7.54 -16.73
N VAL A 168 17.54 7.43 -17.36
CA VAL A 168 17.51 7.36 -18.82
C VAL A 168 18.08 8.70 -19.31
N GLY A 169 19.40 8.71 -19.50
CA GLY A 169 20.30 9.87 -19.32
C GLY A 169 20.38 10.87 -20.46
N ASP A 170 19.47 10.77 -21.41
CA ASP A 170 19.09 11.81 -22.35
C ASP A 170 17.57 11.77 -22.38
N VAL A 171 16.90 12.89 -22.64
CA VAL A 171 15.46 12.89 -22.93
C VAL A 171 15.20 11.86 -24.04
N THR A 172 14.80 10.64 -23.66
CA THR A 172 14.58 9.59 -24.64
C THR A 172 13.29 9.89 -25.38
N GLU A 173 13.22 9.43 -26.62
CA GLU A 173 11.98 9.46 -27.40
C GLU A 173 10.81 8.90 -26.58
N GLU A 174 11.03 7.81 -25.83
CA GLU A 174 10.00 7.25 -24.94
C GLU A 174 9.48 8.24 -23.89
N LYS A 175 10.33 9.07 -23.27
CA LYS A 175 9.88 10.06 -22.29
C LYS A 175 9.08 11.18 -22.97
N LEU A 176 9.56 11.67 -24.11
CA LEU A 176 8.87 12.70 -24.89
C LEU A 176 7.53 12.20 -25.42
N GLU A 177 7.46 10.94 -25.85
CA GLU A 177 6.23 10.29 -26.29
C GLU A 177 5.20 10.25 -25.15
N VAL A 178 5.63 9.84 -23.95
CA VAL A 178 4.73 9.78 -22.78
C VAL A 178 4.25 11.17 -22.37
N GLU A 179 5.12 12.18 -22.36
CA GLU A 179 4.73 13.56 -22.08
C GLU A 179 3.80 14.12 -23.15
N ALA A 180 4.06 13.85 -24.43
CA ALA A 180 3.22 14.27 -25.54
C ALA A 180 1.84 13.60 -25.52
N GLU A 181 1.78 12.30 -25.24
CA GLU A 181 0.52 11.56 -25.09
C GLU A 181 -0.29 12.11 -23.92
N GLY A 182 0.35 12.31 -22.77
CA GLY A 182 -0.29 12.91 -21.60
C GLY A 182 -0.86 14.30 -21.88
N ARG A 183 -0.08 15.14 -22.59
CA ARG A 183 -0.52 16.46 -23.04
C ARG A 183 -1.76 16.38 -23.92
N GLU A 184 -1.72 15.56 -24.97
CA GLU A 184 -2.83 15.48 -25.94
C GLU A 184 -4.14 15.07 -25.25
N ILE A 185 -4.05 14.09 -24.36
CA ILE A 185 -5.21 13.62 -23.58
C ILE A 185 -5.72 14.73 -22.66
N LEU A 186 -4.83 15.43 -21.96
CA LEU A 186 -5.22 16.50 -21.04
C LEU A 186 -5.90 17.65 -21.78
N GLU A 187 -5.31 18.10 -22.90
CA GLU A 187 -5.86 19.19 -23.72
C GLU A 187 -7.25 18.86 -24.24
N LYS A 188 -7.46 17.65 -24.76
CA LYS A 188 -8.79 17.18 -25.16
C LYS A 188 -9.77 17.21 -23.99
N THR A 189 -9.36 16.67 -22.84
CA THR A 189 -10.18 16.54 -21.63
C THR A 189 -10.63 17.89 -21.04
N LEU A 190 -9.79 18.92 -21.20
CA LEU A 190 -9.97 20.23 -20.59
C LEU A 190 -10.41 21.32 -21.58
N SER A 191 -10.37 21.07 -22.88
CA SER A 191 -10.66 22.04 -23.96
C SER A 191 -12.00 22.77 -23.81
N ASP A 192 -13.04 22.06 -23.34
CA ASP A 192 -14.38 22.61 -23.12
C ASP A 192 -14.45 23.56 -21.90
N LYS A 193 -13.56 23.39 -20.92
CA LYS A 193 -13.58 24.12 -19.65
C LYS A 193 -12.62 25.31 -19.66
N TYR A 194 -11.46 25.14 -20.29
CA TYR A 194 -10.37 26.08 -20.23
C TYR A 194 -9.87 26.49 -21.62
N GLU A 195 -9.42 27.73 -21.73
CA GLU A 195 -8.55 28.18 -22.81
C GLU A 195 -7.11 27.93 -22.35
N LEU A 196 -6.43 26.94 -22.94
CA LEU A 196 -5.14 26.42 -22.48
C LEU A 196 -3.98 27.04 -23.25
N MET A 197 -2.91 27.39 -22.53
CA MET A 197 -1.64 27.83 -23.09
C MET A 197 -0.52 26.99 -22.49
N TYR A 198 0.08 26.10 -23.29
CA TYR A 198 1.22 25.29 -22.88
C TYR A 198 2.49 26.16 -22.81
N VAL A 199 3.26 25.98 -21.73
CA VAL A 199 4.49 26.75 -21.45
C VAL A 199 5.68 25.87 -21.10
N GLY A 200 5.58 24.54 -21.23
CA GLY A 200 6.59 23.58 -20.76
C GLY A 200 8.00 23.79 -21.35
N ASP A 201 8.13 24.42 -22.51
CA ASP A 201 9.43 24.70 -23.13
C ASP A 201 10.18 25.89 -22.47
N THR A 202 9.56 26.59 -21.52
CA THR A 202 10.05 27.90 -21.01
C THR A 202 10.79 27.87 -19.68
N LYS A 203 11.24 26.70 -19.19
CA LYS A 203 11.73 26.52 -17.79
C LYS A 203 10.70 26.93 -16.72
N ALA A 204 9.43 27.03 -17.09
CA ALA A 204 8.35 27.30 -16.15
C ALA A 204 8.22 26.14 -15.16
N PRO A 205 7.87 26.40 -13.89
CA PRO A 205 7.65 25.36 -12.88
C PRO A 205 6.21 24.78 -12.93
N PHE A 206 5.59 24.84 -14.11
CA PHE A 206 4.26 24.33 -14.44
C PHE A 206 4.09 24.23 -15.95
N ASP A 207 3.13 23.41 -16.42
CA ASP A 207 2.98 23.09 -17.83
C ASP A 207 2.01 24.01 -18.59
N TYR A 208 0.95 24.50 -17.92
CA TYR A 208 -0.03 25.38 -18.56
C TYR A 208 -0.41 26.59 -17.72
N VAL A 209 -0.65 27.70 -18.42
CA VAL A 209 -1.55 28.75 -17.97
C VAL A 209 -2.91 28.50 -18.63
N ALA A 210 -3.98 28.49 -17.85
CA ALA A 210 -5.33 28.35 -18.38
C ALA A 210 -6.22 29.52 -17.98
N ARG A 211 -7.20 29.83 -18.83
CA ARG A 211 -8.29 30.74 -18.49
C ARG A 211 -9.60 29.96 -18.40
N ASP A 212 -10.28 30.05 -17.26
CA ASP A 212 -11.62 29.51 -17.09
C ASP A 212 -12.57 30.20 -18.07
N ARG A 213 -13.19 29.42 -18.97
CA ARG A 213 -14.07 29.97 -20.02
C ARG A 213 -15.35 30.60 -19.45
N VAL A 214 -15.77 30.19 -18.25
CA VAL A 214 -17.00 30.67 -17.60
C VAL A 214 -16.69 31.83 -16.67
N LYS A 215 -15.67 31.70 -15.82
CA LYS A 215 -15.33 32.69 -14.78
C LYS A 215 -14.32 33.74 -15.25
N GLY A 216 -13.62 33.48 -16.35
CA GLY A 216 -12.56 34.35 -16.88
C GLY A 216 -11.28 34.36 -16.03
N GLU A 217 -11.22 33.57 -14.97
CA GLU A 217 -10.10 33.49 -14.02
C GLU A 217 -8.89 32.78 -14.63
N THR A 218 -7.69 33.30 -14.33
CA THR A 218 -6.43 32.61 -14.67
C THR A 218 -6.11 31.55 -13.63
N ILE A 219 -5.75 30.36 -14.11
CA ILE A 219 -5.32 29.22 -13.31
C ILE A 219 -3.99 28.69 -13.82
N PHE A 220 -3.27 28.00 -12.95
CA PHE A 220 -2.01 27.33 -13.29
C PHE A 220 -2.22 25.82 -13.21
N ILE A 221 -1.67 25.08 -14.17
CA ILE A 221 -1.81 23.62 -14.25
C ILE A 221 -0.44 22.99 -14.39
N GLU A 222 -0.17 22.02 -13.53
CA GLU A 222 0.89 21.03 -13.65
C GLU A 222 0.31 19.72 -14.20
N LEU A 223 0.96 19.13 -15.20
CA LEU A 223 0.65 17.83 -15.76
C LEU A 223 1.65 16.79 -15.22
N LYS A 224 1.14 15.72 -14.63
CA LYS A 224 1.91 14.52 -14.30
C LYS A 224 1.40 13.33 -15.09
N THR A 225 2.24 12.74 -15.94
CA THR A 225 1.86 11.54 -16.70
C THR A 225 2.42 10.29 -16.04
N LEU A 226 1.54 9.32 -15.75
CA LEU A 226 1.90 8.04 -15.17
C LEU A 226 1.79 6.92 -16.22
N ARG A 227 2.90 6.21 -16.46
CA ARG A 227 2.95 5.02 -17.31
C ARG A 227 3.51 3.79 -16.60
N LYS A 228 4.57 3.98 -15.82
CA LYS A 228 5.27 2.91 -15.08
C LYS A 228 5.24 3.18 -13.57
N LEU A 229 5.34 4.43 -13.17
CA LEU A 229 5.26 4.84 -11.77
C LEU A 229 3.80 4.92 -11.32
N THR A 230 3.58 4.62 -10.05
CA THR A 230 2.29 4.80 -9.35
C THR A 230 2.26 6.07 -8.50
N TYR A 231 3.41 6.73 -8.30
CA TYR A 231 3.55 7.94 -7.49
C TYR A 231 3.98 9.14 -8.34
N LEU A 232 3.77 10.35 -7.82
CA LEU A 232 4.05 11.61 -8.51
C LEU A 232 5.45 12.11 -8.13
N VAL A 233 6.21 12.59 -9.11
CA VAL A 233 7.54 13.15 -8.90
C VAL A 233 7.52 14.62 -9.24
N PHE A 234 7.99 15.45 -8.31
CA PHE A 234 8.10 16.89 -8.46
C PHE A 234 9.57 17.31 -8.39
N THR A 235 9.95 18.24 -9.26
CA THR A 235 11.24 18.94 -9.14
C THR A 235 11.21 19.93 -7.97
N GLU A 236 12.38 20.36 -7.51
CA GLU A 236 12.48 21.39 -6.48
C GLU A 236 11.77 22.70 -6.88
N ASN A 237 11.94 23.13 -8.14
CA ASN A 237 11.29 24.33 -8.66
C ASN A 237 9.76 24.21 -8.70
N GLU A 238 9.21 23.07 -9.14
CA GLU A 238 7.76 22.82 -9.14
C GLU A 238 7.20 22.85 -7.72
N LYS A 239 7.86 22.18 -6.78
CA LYS A 239 7.43 22.16 -5.37
C LYS A 239 7.42 23.58 -4.78
N GLU A 240 8.50 24.33 -4.93
CA GLU A 240 8.59 25.70 -4.42
C GLU A 240 7.55 26.62 -5.03
N PHE A 241 7.29 26.46 -6.34
CA PHE A 241 6.23 27.21 -7.01
C PHE A 241 4.85 26.86 -6.45
N ALA A 242 4.55 25.57 -6.33
CA ALA A 242 3.27 25.09 -5.83
C ALA A 242 3.00 25.56 -4.39
N ASP A 243 3.99 25.48 -3.50
CA ASP A 243 3.90 25.96 -2.12
C ASP A 243 3.60 27.47 -2.06
N ARG A 244 4.23 28.25 -2.95
CA ARG A 244 4.05 29.71 -3.01
C ARG A 244 2.69 30.12 -3.58
N ILE A 245 2.20 29.40 -4.59
CA ILE A 245 1.05 29.83 -5.40
C ILE A 245 -0.29 29.29 -4.87
N SER A 246 -0.30 28.10 -4.24
CA SER A 246 -1.52 27.39 -3.81
C SER A 246 -2.36 28.14 -2.78
N THR A 247 -1.79 29.15 -2.12
CA THR A 247 -2.48 30.01 -1.15
C THR A 247 -3.11 31.26 -1.77
N LYS A 248 -2.73 31.62 -3.01
CA LYS A 248 -3.10 32.88 -3.66
C LYS A 248 -3.89 32.69 -4.94
N TYR A 249 -3.63 31.62 -5.67
CA TYR A 249 -4.27 31.31 -6.94
C TYR A 249 -4.73 29.85 -6.97
N LYS A 250 -5.55 29.53 -7.98
CA LYS A 250 -5.91 28.14 -8.26
C LYS A 250 -4.77 27.47 -9.00
N TYR A 251 -4.17 26.48 -8.34
CA TYR A 251 -3.14 25.62 -8.89
C TYR A 251 -3.68 24.20 -8.97
N TRP A 252 -3.74 23.67 -10.18
CA TRP A 252 -4.19 22.32 -10.43
C TRP A 252 -2.99 21.41 -10.70
N VAL A 253 -2.99 20.23 -10.10
CA VAL A 253 -2.19 19.11 -10.56
C VAL A 253 -3.14 18.16 -11.27
N TYR A 254 -2.96 17.99 -12.57
CA TYR A 254 -3.65 16.97 -13.34
C TYR A 254 -2.75 15.76 -13.54
N VAL A 255 -3.23 14.59 -13.16
CA VAL A 255 -2.56 13.31 -13.34
C VAL A 255 -3.23 12.59 -14.52
N VAL A 256 -2.45 12.32 -15.56
CA VAL A 256 -2.87 11.48 -16.70
C VAL A 256 -2.31 10.08 -16.48
N ASP A 257 -3.17 9.16 -16.08
CA ASP A 257 -2.82 7.79 -15.76
C ASP A 257 -3.06 6.89 -16.99
N LEU A 258 -1.99 6.65 -17.75
CA LEU A 258 -2.03 5.84 -18.97
C LEU A 258 -2.33 4.36 -18.67
N MET A 259 -1.99 3.87 -17.48
CA MET A 259 -2.26 2.49 -17.08
C MET A 259 -3.76 2.27 -16.86
N ASN A 260 -4.40 3.19 -16.15
CA ASN A 260 -5.81 3.10 -15.78
C ASN A 260 -6.76 3.85 -16.73
N LYS A 261 -6.21 4.50 -17.77
CA LYS A 261 -6.95 5.31 -18.76
C LYS A 261 -7.86 6.35 -18.11
N GLN A 262 -7.31 7.07 -17.14
CA GLN A 262 -8.03 8.04 -16.34
C GLN A 262 -7.26 9.36 -16.20
N VAL A 263 -7.97 10.48 -16.27
CA VAL A 263 -7.48 11.80 -15.90
C VAL A 263 -8.03 12.18 -14.53
N ARG A 264 -7.14 12.58 -13.61
CA ARG A 264 -7.49 13.01 -12.26
C ARG A 264 -7.00 14.42 -12.00
N GLY A 265 -7.86 15.31 -11.51
CA GLY A 265 -7.53 16.69 -11.20
C GLY A 265 -7.54 16.95 -9.70
N TYR A 266 -6.52 17.63 -9.21
CA TYR A 266 -6.38 18.01 -7.81
C TYR A 266 -6.20 19.52 -7.68
N LEU A 267 -7.13 20.20 -7.00
CA LEU A 267 -7.05 21.63 -6.74
C LEU A 267 -6.28 21.91 -5.46
N ASN A 268 -5.21 22.71 -5.58
CA ASN A 268 -4.31 23.11 -4.50
C ASN A 268 -3.91 21.91 -3.61
N PRO A 269 -3.40 20.80 -4.20
CA PRO A 269 -3.33 19.49 -3.54
C PRO A 269 -2.47 19.45 -2.27
N PHE A 270 -1.45 20.31 -2.20
CA PHE A 270 -0.50 20.32 -1.08
C PHE A 270 -1.11 20.94 0.18
N VAL A 271 -1.93 21.99 0.03
CA VAL A 271 -2.61 22.64 1.17
C VAL A 271 -3.91 21.94 1.56
N THR A 272 -4.53 21.22 0.63
CA THR A 272 -5.73 20.39 0.90
C THR A 272 -5.39 18.96 1.33
N SER A 273 -4.09 18.64 1.43
CA SER A 273 -3.58 17.32 1.81
C SER A 273 -4.10 16.17 0.92
N LYS A 274 -4.40 16.47 -0.35
CA LYS A 274 -4.76 15.45 -1.34
C LYS A 274 -3.54 14.75 -1.92
N LEU A 275 -2.43 15.46 -1.98
CA LEU A 275 -1.11 14.88 -2.21
C LEU A 275 -0.30 14.96 -0.92
N LYS A 276 0.27 13.83 -0.53
CA LYS A 276 1.13 13.73 0.65
C LYS A 276 2.55 13.42 0.23
N LEU A 277 3.50 14.13 0.83
CA LEU A 277 4.91 13.87 0.60
C LEU A 277 5.23 12.46 1.13
N ALA A 278 5.74 11.64 0.23
CA ALA A 278 6.11 10.27 0.48
C ALA A 278 7.61 10.20 0.85
N VAL A 279 7.97 9.20 1.65
CA VAL A 279 9.36 8.75 1.88
C VAL A 279 10.22 9.72 2.69
N SER A 280 10.68 10.83 2.10
CA SER A 280 11.68 11.72 2.71
C SER A 280 11.32 13.20 2.60
N ALA A 281 11.25 13.88 3.75
CA ALA A 281 11.03 15.32 3.85
C ALA A 281 12.12 16.15 3.14
N LYS A 282 13.33 15.60 3.02
CA LYS A 282 14.48 16.26 2.38
C LYS A 282 14.52 16.03 0.86
N GLY A 283 13.59 15.25 0.33
CA GLY A 283 13.60 14.79 -1.04
C GLY A 283 14.67 13.73 -1.31
N ILE A 284 14.57 13.10 -2.48
CA ILE A 284 15.50 12.09 -2.98
C ILE A 284 16.49 12.80 -3.92
N ILE A 285 17.78 12.47 -3.79
CA ILE A 285 18.84 13.01 -4.65
C ILE A 285 19.14 11.98 -5.75
N VAL A 286 18.96 12.38 -7.01
CA VAL A 286 19.35 11.59 -8.18
C VAL A 286 20.30 12.44 -9.03
N GLY A 287 21.53 11.97 -9.19
CA GLY A 287 22.61 12.78 -9.76
C GLY A 287 22.89 14.02 -8.90
N SER A 288 22.75 15.21 -9.48
CA SER A 288 22.90 16.51 -8.79
C SER A 288 21.57 17.22 -8.50
N LYS A 289 20.43 16.57 -8.76
CA LYS A 289 19.09 17.16 -8.65
C LYS A 289 18.30 16.54 -7.50
N ARG A 290 17.48 17.36 -6.86
CA ARG A 290 16.56 16.95 -5.79
C ARG A 290 15.14 16.79 -6.33
N TYR A 291 14.50 15.71 -5.93
CA TYR A 291 13.14 15.36 -6.30
C TYR A 291 12.29 15.10 -5.05
N TYR A 292 11.01 15.46 -5.14
CA TYR A 292 10.04 15.24 -4.09
C TYR A 292 8.96 14.30 -4.61
N VAL A 293 8.74 13.21 -3.88
CA VAL A 293 7.80 12.17 -4.28
C VAL A 293 6.52 12.35 -3.49
N TYR A 294 5.38 12.34 -4.18
CA TYR A 294 4.07 12.48 -3.57
C TYR A 294 3.17 11.30 -3.93
N GLU A 295 2.31 10.92 -3.00
CA GLU A 295 1.24 9.95 -3.24
C GLU A 295 -0.14 10.61 -3.17
N GLU A 296 -1.06 10.07 -3.97
CA GLU A 296 -2.47 10.43 -3.97
C GLU A 296 -3.15 9.78 -2.75
N VAL A 297 -3.60 10.58 -1.78
CA VAL A 297 -4.20 10.09 -0.52
C VAL A 297 -5.73 10.07 -0.57
N ASN A 298 -6.32 10.99 -1.32
CA ASN A 298 -7.77 11.17 -1.42
C ASN A 298 -8.23 11.18 -2.88
N HIS A 299 -9.54 11.05 -3.10
CA HIS A 299 -10.15 11.20 -4.42
C HIS A 299 -9.84 12.56 -5.05
N GLY A 300 -9.70 12.56 -6.38
CA GLY A 300 -9.53 13.78 -7.15
C GLY A 300 -10.73 14.72 -6.97
N ASP A 301 -10.51 16.04 -7.11
CA ASP A 301 -11.62 16.98 -7.32
C ASP A 301 -12.35 16.69 -8.63
N GLU A 302 -11.61 16.19 -9.60
CA GLU A 302 -12.12 15.76 -10.90
C GLU A 302 -11.57 14.38 -11.24
N GLU A 303 -12.43 13.50 -11.73
CA GLU A 303 -12.04 12.19 -12.25
C GLU A 303 -12.81 11.93 -13.55
N LYS A 304 -12.09 11.74 -14.65
CA LYS A 304 -12.67 11.50 -15.98
C LYS A 304 -11.97 10.32 -16.65
N PRO A 305 -12.69 9.44 -17.37
CA PRO A 305 -12.05 8.51 -18.28
C PRO A 305 -11.36 9.28 -19.41
N PHE A 306 -10.45 8.62 -20.13
CA PHE A 306 -9.90 9.20 -21.37
C PHE A 306 -11.02 9.50 -22.38
N PRO A 307 -10.90 10.60 -23.15
CA PRO A 307 -11.85 10.99 -24.18
C PRO A 307 -11.85 10.05 -25.40
#